data_AF-A0A8H4LUU5-F1
#
_entry.id   AF-A0A8H4LUU5-F1
#
_cell.length_a   1.000
_cell.length_b   1.000
_cell.length_c   1.000
_cell.angle_alpha   90.00
_cell.angle_beta   90.00
_cell.angle_gamma   90.00
#
_symmetry.space_group_name_H-M   'P 1'
#
loop_
_entity.id
_entity.type
_entity.pdbx_description
1 polymer ?
#
loop_
_entity_poly.entity_id
_entity_poly.type
_entity_poly.pdbx_seq_one_letter_code
_entity_poly.pdbx_strand_id
1 'polypeptide(L)'
;MSSKSWYSLKSKAIPTRYGLSKNIQMLLQSLEEYHNGSLDGTELGRLVRLSPQRRSAIANTISKCANIIKKQPSEIKTCVDIIEMCTEILEIADKHPPIQDFPFMKLPVEIRDKILNLLIKAVFRIDFLVPATNASACRCPSIDRGSAYQTPQMRALPTLLGTSLNYEFCRSFFRKKTFRFRCACELLVHLSRGGTFKDNVRHVNVHWCGHDAAAAFKVLAKCPNLESLAISISKSTYTHLNEQGELMRNFFHISFRNTRLMDILGFEELLAIRGLKSVHVLHAQPKSNTSFAAEMERAGLASLLSSKLTLSITQLGD
;
A
#
# COMPACT_ATOMS: atom_id res chain seq x y z
N MET A 1 15.05 46.40 -17.56
CA MET A 1 15.64 45.35 -16.69
C MET A 1 15.14 45.59 -15.28
N SER A 2 14.40 44.65 -14.69
CA SER A 2 13.81 44.82 -13.35
C SER A 2 14.91 44.89 -12.30
N SER A 3 14.89 45.92 -11.45
CA SER A 3 15.87 46.15 -10.36
C SER A 3 15.72 45.17 -9.18
N LYS A 4 14.79 44.22 -9.28
CA LYS A 4 14.39 43.27 -8.23
C LYS A 4 15.03 41.91 -8.52
N SER A 5 16.26 41.72 -8.04
CA SER A 5 17.00 40.47 -8.23
C SER A 5 17.39 39.87 -6.88
N TRP A 6 17.19 38.55 -6.77
CA TRP A 6 17.59 37.78 -5.60
C TRP A 6 19.12 37.84 -5.38
N TYR A 7 19.91 37.86 -6.46
CA TYR A 7 21.34 38.12 -6.40
C TYR A 7 21.67 39.46 -5.70
N SER A 8 20.92 40.53 -5.99
CA SER A 8 21.11 41.85 -5.34
C SER A 8 20.76 41.82 -3.85
N LEU A 9 19.73 41.07 -3.46
CA LEU A 9 19.39 40.89 -2.03
C LEU A 9 20.47 40.08 -1.29
N LYS A 10 21.03 39.06 -1.95
CA LYS A 10 22.09 38.22 -1.40
C LYS A 10 23.39 38.99 -1.22
N SER A 11 23.80 39.80 -2.19
CA SER A 11 25.03 40.61 -2.11
C SER A 11 24.99 41.65 -1.00
N LYS A 12 23.79 42.16 -0.65
CA LYS A 12 23.55 43.06 0.50
C LYS A 12 23.34 42.33 1.83
N ALA A 13 23.52 41.01 1.87
CA ALA A 13 23.30 40.14 3.03
C ALA A 13 21.89 40.26 3.66
N ILE A 14 20.88 40.65 2.87
CA ILE A 14 19.50 40.84 3.33
C ILE A 14 18.88 39.56 3.91
N PRO A 15 19.07 38.35 3.32
CA PRO A 15 18.49 37.13 3.87
C PRO A 15 18.89 36.87 5.32
N THR A 16 20.13 37.18 5.68
CA THR A 16 20.65 37.02 7.04
C THR A 16 20.21 38.19 7.92
N ARG A 17 20.38 39.44 7.47
CA ARG A 17 20.03 40.65 8.24
C ARG A 17 18.55 40.69 8.62
N TYR A 18 17.68 40.28 7.69
CA TYR A 18 16.24 40.26 7.92
C TYR A 18 15.76 38.91 8.43
N GLY A 19 16.64 37.92 8.65
CA GLY A 19 16.30 36.58 9.13
C GLY A 19 15.21 35.91 8.30
N LEU A 20 15.39 35.87 6.98
CA LEU A 20 14.46 35.24 6.05
C LEU A 20 14.55 33.71 6.17
N SER A 21 13.40 33.03 6.23
CA SER A 21 13.35 31.57 6.33
C SER A 21 13.92 30.86 5.09
N LYS A 22 14.46 29.64 5.22
CA LYS A 22 14.94 28.86 4.06
C LYS A 22 13.87 28.70 2.97
N ASN A 23 12.61 28.55 3.36
CA ASN A 23 11.50 28.43 2.42
C ASN A 23 11.35 29.67 1.52
N ILE A 24 11.41 30.88 2.09
CA ILE A 24 11.29 32.09 1.27
C ILE A 24 12.54 32.35 0.43
N GLN A 25 13.73 32.03 0.95
CA GLN A 25 14.97 32.14 0.18
C GLN A 25 14.94 31.27 -1.09
N MET A 26 14.46 30.02 -0.97
CA MET A 26 14.27 29.14 -2.13
C MET A 26 13.25 29.70 -3.11
N LEU A 27 12.13 30.26 -2.63
CA LEU A 27 11.10 30.83 -3.51
C LEU A 27 11.60 32.08 -4.26
N LEU A 28 12.34 32.97 -3.60
CA LEU A 28 12.93 34.15 -4.24
C LEU A 28 13.99 33.77 -5.27
N GLN A 29 14.78 32.72 -4.99
CA GLN A 29 15.68 32.13 -5.99
C GLN A 29 14.91 31.54 -7.18
N SER A 30 13.84 30.79 -6.92
CA SER A 30 13.00 30.18 -7.96
C SER A 30 12.32 31.25 -8.84
N LEU A 31 12.00 32.43 -8.26
CA LEU A 31 11.48 33.58 -9.03
C LEU A 31 12.54 34.14 -9.98
N GLU A 32 13.80 34.23 -9.56
CA GLU A 32 14.90 34.65 -10.43
C GLU A 32 15.16 33.61 -11.55
N GLU A 33 15.07 32.32 -11.24
CA GLU A 33 15.13 31.25 -12.25
C GLU A 33 13.97 31.35 -13.26
N TYR A 34 12.77 31.73 -12.81
CA TYR A 34 11.62 32.01 -13.68
C TYR A 34 11.85 33.22 -14.59
N HIS A 35 12.38 34.33 -14.05
CA HIS A 35 12.73 35.51 -14.87
C HIS A 35 13.80 35.23 -15.92
N ASN A 36 14.73 34.31 -15.62
CA ASN A 36 15.77 33.87 -16.53
C ASN A 36 15.30 32.82 -17.54
N GLY A 37 14.04 32.37 -17.47
CA GLY A 37 13.47 31.33 -18.34
C GLY A 37 13.93 29.91 -18.03
N SER A 38 14.67 29.71 -16.93
CA SER A 38 15.15 28.39 -16.49
C SER A 38 14.10 27.58 -15.74
N LEU A 39 13.02 28.23 -15.27
CA LEU A 39 11.91 27.62 -14.56
C LEU A 39 10.58 28.05 -15.17
N ASP A 40 9.65 27.12 -15.36
CA ASP A 40 8.30 27.46 -15.82
C ASP A 40 7.45 28.06 -14.68
N GLY A 41 6.58 29.02 -15.02
CA GLY A 41 5.65 29.63 -14.06
C GLY A 41 4.71 28.61 -13.43
N THR A 42 4.37 27.53 -14.14
CA THR A 42 3.57 26.42 -13.57
C THR A 42 4.29 25.72 -12.45
N GLU A 43 5.59 25.48 -12.60
CA GLU A 43 6.43 24.81 -11.60
C GLU A 43 6.61 25.70 -10.38
N LEU A 44 6.93 26.98 -10.57
CA LEU A 44 7.00 27.97 -9.49
C LEU A 44 5.67 28.03 -8.71
N GLY A 45 4.55 28.13 -9.42
CA GLY A 45 3.23 28.13 -8.78
C GLY A 45 2.93 26.83 -8.03
N ARG A 46 3.37 25.68 -8.55
CA ARG A 46 3.22 24.37 -7.90
C ARG A 46 4.00 24.30 -6.58
N LEU A 47 5.20 24.90 -6.51
CA LEU A 47 6.01 24.94 -5.27
C LEU A 47 5.26 25.62 -4.12
N VAL A 48 4.41 26.60 -4.42
CA VAL A 48 3.59 27.32 -3.43
C VAL A 48 2.27 26.60 -3.16
N ARG A 49 1.53 26.20 -4.21
CA ARG A 49 0.22 25.53 -4.07
C ARG A 49 0.28 24.21 -3.31
N LEU A 50 1.32 23.41 -3.52
CA LEU A 50 1.45 22.08 -2.89
C LEU A 50 2.06 22.12 -1.48
N SER A 51 2.51 23.29 -1.00
CA SER A 51 3.17 23.40 0.30
C SER A 51 2.58 24.55 1.14
N PRO A 52 1.70 24.23 2.11
CA PRO A 52 1.13 25.22 3.02
C PRO A 52 2.20 26.01 3.78
N GLN A 53 3.33 25.36 4.10
CA GLN A 53 4.47 25.96 4.79
C GLN A 53 5.15 27.06 3.94
N ARG A 54 5.28 26.83 2.63
CA ARG A 54 5.82 27.82 1.69
C ARG A 54 4.86 28.99 1.50
N ARG A 55 3.56 28.74 1.38
CA ARG A 55 2.55 29.81 1.32
C ARG A 55 2.53 30.67 2.60
N SER A 56 2.62 30.04 3.77
CA SER A 56 2.77 30.75 5.05
C SER A 56 4.08 31.55 5.13
N ALA A 57 5.19 31.02 4.61
CA ALA A 57 6.47 31.73 4.60
C ALA A 57 6.41 33.05 3.82
N ILE A 58 5.62 33.12 2.75
CA ILE A 58 5.39 34.36 1.99
C ILE A 58 4.67 35.39 2.86
N ALA A 59 3.51 35.03 3.41
CA ALA A 59 2.72 35.92 4.27
C ALA A 59 3.53 36.43 5.47
N ASN A 60 4.26 35.54 6.16
CA ASN A 60 5.12 35.88 7.27
C ASN A 60 6.24 36.86 6.86
N THR A 61 6.79 36.70 5.64
CA THR A 61 7.84 37.60 5.13
C THR A 61 7.29 38.98 4.80
N ILE A 62 6.09 39.07 4.21
CA ILE A 62 5.41 40.35 3.96
C ILE A 62 5.16 41.08 5.29
N SER A 63 4.60 40.40 6.29
CA SER A 63 4.37 40.97 7.62
C SER A 63 5.69 41.41 8.28
N LYS A 64 6.77 40.64 8.10
CA LYS A 64 8.09 40.99 8.63
C LYS A 64 8.65 42.25 7.98
N CYS A 65 8.57 42.36 6.66
CA CYS A 65 8.98 43.55 5.92
C CYS A 65 8.17 44.77 6.35
N ALA A 66 6.84 44.65 6.48
CA ALA A 66 5.99 45.74 6.98
C ALA A 66 6.39 46.21 8.40
N ASN A 67 6.77 45.29 9.28
CA ASN A 67 7.26 45.63 10.62
C ASN A 67 8.63 46.30 10.62
N ILE A 68 9.53 45.92 9.69
CA ILE A 68 10.84 46.57 9.53
C ILE A 68 10.64 48.01 9.04
N ILE A 69 9.77 48.25 8.05
CA ILE A 69 9.46 49.59 7.54
C ILE A 69 8.99 50.52 8.67
N LYS A 70 8.11 50.02 9.57
CA LYS A 70 7.63 50.80 10.72
C LYS A 70 8.74 51.20 11.69
N LYS A 71 9.76 50.35 11.87
CA LYS A 71 10.86 50.59 12.83
C LYS A 71 12.04 51.32 12.21
N GLN A 72 12.30 51.12 10.92
CA GLN A 72 13.47 51.60 10.19
C GLN A 72 13.05 52.09 8.80
N PRO A 73 12.57 53.35 8.69
CA PRO A 73 12.08 53.90 7.41
C PRO A 73 13.15 53.97 6.31
N SER A 74 14.43 53.97 6.66
CA SER A 74 15.55 53.94 5.70
C SER A 74 15.62 52.65 4.87
N GLU A 75 15.05 51.55 5.37
CA GLU A 75 15.04 50.23 4.72
C GLU A 75 13.79 50.03 3.84
N ILE A 76 12.96 51.07 3.65
CA ILE A 76 11.68 50.97 2.94
C ILE A 76 11.82 50.40 1.54
N LYS A 77 12.85 50.83 0.79
CA LYS A 77 13.06 50.40 -0.61
C LYS A 77 13.29 48.89 -0.69
N THR A 78 14.19 48.35 0.12
CA THR A 78 14.51 46.91 0.15
C THR A 78 13.31 46.08 0.61
N CYS A 79 12.55 46.57 1.59
CA CYS A 79 11.37 45.87 2.08
C CYS A 79 10.25 45.84 1.03
N VAL A 80 10.06 46.94 0.28
CA VAL A 80 9.12 46.99 -0.84
C VAL A 80 9.53 46.01 -1.94
N ASP A 81 10.81 45.97 -2.33
CA ASP A 81 11.31 45.02 -3.33
C ASP A 81 10.98 43.56 -2.94
N ILE A 82 11.17 43.19 -1.67
CA ILE A 82 10.86 41.83 -1.17
C ILE A 82 9.35 41.57 -1.19
N ILE A 83 8.54 42.55 -0.78
CA ILE A 83 7.07 42.42 -0.79
C ILE A 83 6.59 42.22 -2.22
N GLU A 84 7.10 42.99 -3.18
CA GLU A 84 6.72 42.87 -4.59
C GLU A 84 7.13 41.52 -5.18
N MET A 85 8.33 41.01 -4.87
CA MET A 85 8.72 39.66 -5.27
C MET A 85 7.80 38.59 -4.64
N CYS A 86 7.44 38.76 -3.36
CA CYS A 86 6.50 37.87 -2.67
C CYS A 86 5.11 37.87 -3.33
N THR A 87 4.59 39.04 -3.70
CA THR A 87 3.29 39.16 -4.36
C THR A 87 3.33 38.61 -5.78
N GLU A 88 4.41 38.81 -6.52
CA GLU A 88 4.58 38.23 -7.86
C GLU A 88 4.57 36.69 -7.81
N ILE A 89 5.24 36.09 -6.82
CA ILE A 89 5.18 34.64 -6.59
C ILE A 89 3.74 34.19 -6.32
N LEU A 90 2.97 34.95 -5.54
CA LEU A 90 1.56 34.65 -5.27
C LEU A 90 0.70 34.78 -6.53
N GLU A 91 0.90 35.80 -7.35
CA GLU A 91 0.18 35.97 -8.62
C GLU A 91 0.45 34.81 -9.57
N ILE A 92 1.70 34.36 -9.70
CA ILE A 92 2.06 33.18 -10.48
C ILE A 92 1.43 31.91 -9.90
N ALA A 93 1.39 31.79 -8.57
CA ALA A 93 0.80 30.64 -7.89
C ALA A 93 -0.74 30.62 -7.94
N ASP A 94 -1.39 31.78 -8.00
CA ASP A 94 -2.85 31.90 -8.02
C ASP A 94 -3.39 31.85 -9.47
N LYS A 95 -2.55 32.05 -10.49
CA LYS A 95 -2.87 31.65 -11.87
C LYS A 95 -3.10 30.14 -11.91
N HIS A 96 -4.35 29.73 -12.15
CA HIS A 96 -4.66 28.34 -12.46
C HIS A 96 -3.87 27.95 -13.71
N PRO A 97 -2.99 26.93 -13.64
CA PRO A 97 -2.36 26.44 -14.85
C PRO A 97 -3.47 25.99 -15.81
N PRO A 98 -3.31 26.19 -17.13
CA PRO A 98 -4.19 25.55 -18.07
C PRO A 98 -4.20 24.06 -17.71
N ILE A 99 -5.40 23.49 -17.56
CA ILE A 99 -5.58 22.06 -17.30
C ILE A 99 -5.16 21.35 -18.59
N GLN A 100 -3.87 21.31 -18.87
CA GLN A 100 -3.32 20.26 -19.72
C GLN A 100 -3.28 19.05 -18.81
N ASP A 101 -4.34 18.24 -18.92
CA ASP A 101 -4.43 16.95 -18.28
C ASP A 101 -3.12 16.21 -18.54
N PHE A 102 -2.47 15.77 -17.48
CA PHE A 102 -1.32 14.89 -17.62
C PHE A 102 -1.78 13.69 -18.46
N PRO A 103 -1.22 13.46 -19.66
CA PRO A 103 -1.79 12.53 -20.62
C PRO A 103 -1.37 11.10 -20.22
N PHE A 104 -1.80 10.66 -19.05
CA PHE A 104 -1.42 9.39 -18.44
C PHE A 104 -1.63 8.24 -19.42
N MET A 105 -2.77 8.24 -20.14
CA MET A 105 -3.11 7.21 -21.12
C MET A 105 -2.24 7.23 -22.39
N LYS A 106 -1.53 8.33 -22.68
CA LYS A 106 -0.56 8.40 -23.79
C LYS A 106 0.83 7.86 -23.43
N LEU A 107 1.10 7.63 -22.14
CA LEU A 107 2.37 7.03 -21.72
C LEU A 107 2.43 5.55 -22.08
N PRO A 108 3.61 4.97 -22.37
CA PRO A 108 3.79 3.52 -22.46
C PRO A 108 3.31 2.78 -21.21
N VAL A 109 2.81 1.56 -21.39
CA VAL A 109 2.23 0.72 -20.31
C VAL A 109 3.23 0.51 -19.17
N GLU A 110 4.52 0.42 -19.48
CA GLU A 110 5.59 0.21 -18.52
C GLU A 110 5.77 1.42 -17.60
N ILE A 111 5.61 2.63 -18.15
CA ILE A 111 5.65 3.88 -17.37
C ILE A 111 4.39 3.99 -16.51
N ARG A 112 3.22 3.65 -17.07
CA ARG A 112 1.96 3.61 -16.31
C ARG A 112 2.02 2.65 -15.13
N ASP A 113 2.52 1.42 -15.30
CA ASP A 113 2.68 0.47 -14.18
C ASP A 113 3.64 1.01 -13.10
N LYS A 114 4.74 1.68 -13.49
CA LYS A 114 5.66 2.31 -12.55
C LYS A 114 4.98 3.42 -11.76
N ILE A 115 4.19 4.29 -12.40
CA ILE A 115 3.43 5.34 -11.74
C ILE A 115 2.40 4.73 -10.79
N LEU A 116 1.62 3.74 -11.24
CA LEU A 116 0.66 3.02 -10.41
C LEU A 116 1.33 2.38 -9.19
N ASN A 117 2.52 1.80 -9.37
CA ASN A 117 3.30 1.24 -8.28
C ASN A 117 3.67 2.29 -7.24
N LEU A 118 4.14 3.47 -7.67
CA LEU A 118 4.49 4.56 -6.78
C LEU A 118 3.27 5.05 -6.00
N LEU A 119 2.12 5.20 -6.67
CA LEU A 119 0.85 5.57 -6.02
C LEU A 119 0.40 4.52 -4.99
N ILE A 120 0.42 3.24 -5.37
CA ILE A 120 0.06 2.13 -4.48
C ILE A 120 0.99 2.09 -3.28
N LYS A 121 2.31 2.23 -3.46
CA LYS A 121 3.28 2.24 -2.34
C LYS A 121 3.12 3.45 -1.42
N ALA A 122 2.81 4.61 -1.98
CA ALA A 122 2.60 5.83 -1.21
C ALA A 122 1.36 5.72 -0.29
N VAL A 123 0.29 5.09 -0.78
CA VAL A 123 -0.97 4.91 -0.05
C VAL A 123 -0.94 3.67 0.86
N PHE A 124 -0.51 2.53 0.33
CA PHE A 124 -0.40 1.24 1.01
C PHE A 124 1.05 0.98 1.41
N ARG A 125 1.48 1.62 2.51
CA ARG A 125 2.84 1.51 3.03
C ARG A 125 3.19 0.11 3.53
N ILE A 126 2.19 -0.66 3.96
CA ILE A 126 2.34 -2.03 4.47
C ILE A 126 2.09 -3.00 3.31
N ASP A 127 2.85 -4.09 3.26
CA ASP A 127 2.73 -5.10 2.20
C ASP A 127 1.61 -6.10 2.44
N PHE A 128 1.22 -6.31 3.69
CA PHE A 128 0.08 -7.12 4.08
C PHE A 128 -1.19 -6.27 4.17
N LEU A 129 -2.23 -6.68 3.46
CA LEU A 129 -3.54 -6.05 3.45
C LEU A 129 -4.59 -7.03 3.95
N VAL A 130 -5.40 -6.60 4.91
CA VAL A 130 -6.63 -7.30 5.28
C VAL A 130 -7.74 -6.72 4.39
N PRO A 131 -8.39 -7.55 3.55
CA PRO A 131 -9.52 -7.11 2.75
C PRO A 131 -10.61 -6.47 3.61
N ALA A 132 -11.33 -5.51 3.05
CA ALA A 132 -12.51 -4.97 3.73
C ALA A 132 -13.53 -6.11 3.90
N THR A 133 -14.05 -6.29 5.12
CA THR A 133 -15.08 -7.28 5.45
C THR A 133 -16.39 -6.91 4.80
N ASN A 134 -16.48 -7.19 3.51
CA ASN A 134 -17.69 -6.98 2.76
C ASN A 134 -18.41 -8.31 2.73
N ALA A 135 -19.39 -8.48 3.62
CA ALA A 135 -20.48 -9.45 3.46
C ALA A 135 -20.12 -10.96 3.51
N SER A 136 -19.18 -11.40 4.34
CA SER A 136 -19.14 -12.81 4.74
C SER A 136 -20.00 -13.02 5.98
N ALA A 137 -21.03 -13.87 5.92
CA ALA A 137 -21.79 -14.33 7.11
C ALA A 137 -20.97 -15.28 8.02
N CYS A 138 -19.69 -15.43 7.71
CA CYS A 138 -18.74 -16.27 8.42
C CYS A 138 -18.59 -15.84 9.89
N ARG A 139 -18.68 -16.83 10.80
CA ARG A 139 -18.49 -16.66 12.24
C ARG A 139 -17.19 -17.31 12.74
N CYS A 140 -16.22 -17.52 11.84
CA CYS A 140 -14.94 -18.12 12.23
C CYS A 140 -14.20 -17.25 13.26
N PRO A 141 -13.42 -17.87 14.16
CA PRO A 141 -12.68 -17.13 15.18
C PRO A 141 -11.71 -16.12 14.57
N SER A 142 -11.80 -14.85 14.98
CA SER A 142 -10.83 -13.82 14.56
C SER A 142 -9.61 -13.87 15.47
N ILE A 143 -8.48 -14.33 14.92
CA ILE A 143 -7.22 -14.43 15.66
C ILE A 143 -6.47 -13.09 15.69
N ASP A 144 -6.67 -12.28 14.65
CA ASP A 144 -6.13 -10.92 14.57
C ASP A 144 -7.04 -9.93 15.30
N ARG A 145 -6.46 -9.17 16.23
CA ARG A 145 -7.02 -7.93 16.79
C ARG A 145 -6.63 -6.70 15.95
N GLY A 146 -5.89 -6.90 14.86
CA GLY A 146 -5.49 -5.84 13.97
C GLY A 146 -6.72 -5.14 13.40
N SER A 147 -6.90 -3.88 13.77
CA SER A 147 -7.90 -3.04 13.12
C SER A 147 -7.62 -3.06 11.62
N ALA A 148 -8.65 -3.33 10.81
CA ALA A 148 -8.64 -3.11 9.37
C ALA A 148 -8.63 -1.59 9.10
N TYR A 149 -7.68 -0.87 9.71
CA TYR A 149 -7.57 0.56 9.61
C TYR A 149 -7.15 0.88 8.18
N GLN A 150 -8.13 1.31 7.40
CA GLN A 150 -7.94 1.83 6.06
C GLN A 150 -8.08 3.35 6.14
N THR A 151 -6.99 4.05 5.82
CA THR A 151 -7.05 5.51 5.67
C THR A 151 -8.08 5.88 4.60
N PRO A 152 -8.64 7.11 4.61
CA PRO A 152 -9.50 7.57 3.53
C PRO A 152 -8.87 7.39 2.14
N GLN A 153 -7.54 7.57 2.03
CA GLN A 153 -6.78 7.36 0.81
C GLN A 153 -6.76 5.89 0.38
N MET A 154 -6.60 4.95 1.32
CA MET A 154 -6.64 3.51 1.04
C MET A 154 -8.02 3.05 0.54
N ARG A 155 -9.10 3.73 0.95
CA ARG A 155 -10.45 3.47 0.44
C ARG A 155 -10.71 4.15 -0.91
N ALA A 156 -10.23 5.38 -1.06
CA ALA A 156 -10.44 6.17 -2.26
C ALA A 156 -9.66 5.62 -3.46
N LEU A 157 -8.39 5.22 -3.28
CA LEU A 157 -7.52 4.84 -4.39
C LEU A 157 -8.08 3.66 -5.22
N PRO A 158 -8.49 2.52 -4.62
CA PRO A 158 -9.10 1.44 -5.39
C PRO A 158 -10.45 1.82 -6.01
N THR A 159 -11.20 2.72 -5.37
CA THR A 159 -12.49 3.18 -5.90
C THR A 159 -12.29 4.04 -7.14
N LEU A 160 -11.37 5.01 -7.10
CA LEU A 160 -11.10 5.96 -8.18
C LEU A 160 -10.35 5.31 -9.34
N LEU A 161 -9.25 4.60 -9.06
CA LEU A 161 -8.42 3.99 -10.09
C LEU A 161 -8.95 2.63 -10.53
N GLY A 162 -9.65 1.90 -9.67
CA GLY A 162 -10.29 0.64 -10.04
C GLY A 162 -11.49 0.83 -10.97
N THR A 163 -12.20 1.96 -10.91
CA THR A 163 -13.22 2.30 -11.93
C THR A 163 -12.58 2.81 -13.22
N SER A 164 -11.61 3.71 -13.12
CA SER A 164 -11.05 4.42 -14.29
C SER A 164 -10.04 3.59 -15.10
N LEU A 165 -9.19 2.82 -14.42
CA LEU A 165 -8.10 2.04 -15.03
C LEU A 165 -8.28 0.53 -14.87
N ASN A 166 -9.23 0.11 -14.03
CA ASN A 166 -9.67 -1.26 -13.74
C ASN A 166 -8.56 -2.31 -13.88
N TYR A 167 -8.40 -2.88 -15.07
CA TYR A 167 -7.44 -3.94 -15.34
C TYR A 167 -6.00 -3.56 -14.98
N GLU A 168 -5.51 -2.38 -15.39
CA GLU A 168 -4.13 -1.96 -15.09
C GLU A 168 -3.91 -1.78 -13.60
N PHE A 169 -4.83 -1.06 -12.93
CA PHE A 169 -4.74 -0.84 -11.49
C PHE A 169 -4.82 -2.15 -10.70
N CYS A 170 -5.83 -2.98 -10.97
CA CYS A 170 -6.03 -4.24 -10.27
C CYS A 170 -4.87 -5.21 -10.50
N ARG A 171 -4.33 -5.27 -11.71
CA ARG A 171 -3.12 -6.04 -12.01
C ARG A 171 -1.94 -5.56 -11.16
N SER A 172 -1.65 -4.26 -11.12
CA SER A 172 -0.53 -3.73 -10.32
C SER A 172 -0.76 -3.92 -8.82
N PHE A 173 -2.00 -3.74 -8.35
CA PHE A 173 -2.36 -3.80 -6.93
C PHE A 173 -2.34 -5.23 -6.38
N PHE A 174 -3.08 -6.16 -7.00
CA PHE A 174 -3.21 -7.53 -6.49
C PHE A 174 -1.93 -8.35 -6.65
N ARG A 175 -1.06 -8.00 -7.60
CA ARG A 175 0.22 -8.68 -7.81
C ARG A 175 1.31 -8.25 -6.83
N LYS A 176 1.23 -7.05 -6.26
CA LYS A 176 2.30 -6.48 -5.43
C LYS A 176 2.02 -6.57 -3.93
N LYS A 177 0.79 -6.85 -3.52
CA LYS A 177 0.37 -6.90 -2.12
C LYS A 177 0.03 -8.32 -1.69
N THR A 178 0.26 -8.59 -0.42
CA THR A 178 -0.09 -9.85 0.23
C THR A 178 -1.44 -9.71 0.91
N PHE A 179 -2.40 -10.52 0.50
CA PHE A 179 -3.76 -10.46 1.05
C PHE A 179 -3.89 -11.45 2.19
N ARG A 180 -4.18 -10.92 3.38
CA ARG A 180 -4.35 -11.69 4.61
C ARG A 180 -5.83 -11.88 4.91
N PHE A 181 -6.27 -13.13 4.94
CA PHE A 181 -7.63 -13.54 5.25
C PHE A 181 -7.70 -14.15 6.65
N ARG A 182 -8.75 -13.81 7.39
CA ARG A 182 -8.95 -14.27 8.77
C ARG A 182 -9.36 -15.73 8.85
N CYS A 183 -9.92 -16.27 7.77
CA CYS A 183 -10.33 -17.66 7.67
C CYS A 183 -10.46 -18.05 6.19
N ALA A 184 -10.62 -19.35 5.92
CA ALA A 184 -10.80 -19.84 4.57
C ALA A 184 -12.16 -19.45 3.96
N CYS A 185 -13.21 -19.30 4.79
CA CYS A 185 -14.52 -18.80 4.34
C CYS A 185 -14.43 -17.38 3.74
N GLU A 186 -13.70 -16.48 4.39
CA GLU A 186 -13.47 -15.12 3.88
C GLU A 186 -12.69 -15.15 2.55
N LEU A 187 -11.64 -15.97 2.50
CA LEU A 187 -10.89 -16.21 1.25
C LEU A 187 -11.82 -16.67 0.12
N LEU A 188 -12.69 -17.65 0.36
CA LEU A 188 -13.62 -18.15 -0.65
C LEU A 188 -14.54 -17.05 -1.17
N VAL A 189 -15.08 -16.20 -0.28
CA VAL A 189 -15.94 -15.07 -0.69
C VAL A 189 -15.19 -14.15 -1.66
N HIS A 190 -13.93 -13.83 -1.38
CA HIS A 190 -13.14 -12.95 -2.25
C HIS A 190 -12.68 -13.62 -3.55
N LEU A 191 -12.41 -14.94 -3.53
CA LEU A 191 -12.07 -15.70 -4.73
C LEU A 191 -13.29 -15.94 -5.64
N SER A 192 -14.49 -16.00 -5.06
CA SER A 192 -15.73 -16.24 -5.81
C SER A 192 -16.36 -14.95 -6.33
N ARG A 193 -16.05 -13.81 -5.71
CA ARG A 193 -16.56 -12.50 -6.12
C ARG A 193 -15.69 -11.88 -7.20
N GLY A 194 -16.01 -12.20 -8.45
CA GLY A 194 -15.42 -11.59 -9.64
C GLY A 194 -14.05 -12.17 -10.00
N GLY A 195 -13.77 -12.26 -11.31
CA GLY A 195 -12.50 -12.80 -11.82
C GLY A 195 -11.29 -11.95 -11.43
N THR A 196 -11.44 -10.63 -11.26
CA THR A 196 -10.33 -9.69 -11.14
C THR A 196 -9.34 -10.01 -10.01
N PHE A 197 -9.83 -10.38 -8.81
CA PHE A 197 -8.95 -10.77 -7.70
C PHE A 197 -8.27 -12.10 -7.99
N LYS A 198 -9.06 -13.13 -8.33
CA LYS A 198 -8.58 -14.47 -8.67
C LYS A 198 -7.52 -14.46 -9.78
N ASP A 199 -7.72 -13.64 -10.81
CA ASP A 199 -6.87 -13.56 -11.99
C ASP A 199 -5.55 -12.83 -11.72
N ASN A 200 -5.46 -12.02 -10.67
CA ASN A 200 -4.29 -11.15 -10.43
C ASN A 200 -3.58 -11.38 -9.09
N VAL A 201 -4.18 -12.09 -8.13
CA VAL A 201 -3.56 -12.32 -6.83
C VAL A 201 -2.29 -13.16 -6.97
N ARG A 202 -1.21 -12.70 -6.32
CA ARG A 202 0.07 -13.44 -6.25
C ARG A 202 0.40 -13.97 -4.88
N HIS A 203 0.00 -13.25 -3.84
CA HIS A 203 0.45 -13.50 -2.48
C HIS A 203 -0.74 -13.58 -1.55
N VAL A 204 -0.98 -14.77 -0.98
CA VAL A 204 -2.09 -15.02 -0.06
C VAL A 204 -1.55 -15.50 1.29
N ASN A 205 -2.06 -14.92 2.37
CA ASN A 205 -1.94 -15.45 3.72
C ASN A 205 -3.34 -15.77 4.24
N VAL A 206 -3.59 -17.00 4.65
CA VAL A 206 -4.90 -17.41 5.15
C VAL A 206 -4.75 -18.22 6.42
N HIS A 207 -5.57 -17.90 7.42
CA HIS A 207 -5.74 -18.78 8.57
C HIS A 207 -6.61 -19.96 8.17
N TRP A 208 -6.05 -21.17 8.26
CA TRP A 208 -6.74 -22.40 7.93
C TRP A 208 -7.75 -22.72 9.03
N CYS A 209 -8.99 -22.27 8.83
CA CYS A 209 -10.15 -22.61 9.63
C CYS A 209 -11.43 -22.32 8.85
N GLY A 210 -12.55 -22.84 9.35
CA GLY A 210 -13.88 -22.66 8.80
C GLY A 210 -14.38 -23.82 7.96
N HIS A 211 -15.70 -23.86 7.76
CA HIS A 211 -16.41 -24.94 7.07
C HIS A 211 -16.22 -24.90 5.54
N ASP A 212 -15.74 -23.77 4.99
CA ASP A 212 -15.49 -23.63 3.55
C ASP A 212 -14.03 -23.90 3.16
N ALA A 213 -13.20 -24.45 4.06
CA ALA A 213 -11.77 -24.60 3.81
C ALA A 213 -11.44 -25.38 2.52
N ALA A 214 -12.11 -26.52 2.32
CA ALA A 214 -11.97 -27.31 1.10
C ALA A 214 -12.35 -26.51 -0.16
N ALA A 215 -13.52 -25.86 -0.16
CA ALA A 215 -13.99 -25.07 -1.29
C ALA A 215 -13.03 -23.90 -1.60
N ALA A 216 -12.55 -23.19 -0.57
CA ALA A 216 -11.60 -22.10 -0.71
C ALA A 216 -10.30 -22.56 -1.39
N PHE A 217 -9.73 -23.68 -0.94
CA PHE A 217 -8.49 -24.21 -1.51
C PHE A 217 -8.67 -24.78 -2.92
N LYS A 218 -9.83 -25.38 -3.25
CA LYS A 218 -10.18 -25.77 -4.65
C LYS A 218 -10.16 -24.58 -5.59
N VAL A 219 -10.70 -23.44 -5.16
CA VAL A 219 -10.70 -22.23 -5.99
C VAL A 219 -9.31 -21.59 -6.03
N LEU A 220 -8.58 -21.61 -4.92
CA LEU A 220 -7.22 -21.10 -4.82
C LEU A 220 -6.25 -21.83 -5.76
N ALA A 221 -6.41 -23.15 -5.92
CA ALA A 221 -5.65 -23.95 -6.89
C ALA A 221 -5.87 -23.50 -8.35
N LYS A 222 -6.97 -22.79 -8.64
CA LYS A 222 -7.31 -22.27 -9.96
C LYS A 222 -6.88 -20.81 -10.17
N CYS A 223 -6.07 -20.24 -9.27
CA CYS A 223 -5.53 -18.89 -9.41
C CYS A 223 -4.28 -18.92 -10.31
N PRO A 224 -4.33 -18.37 -11.54
CA PRO A 224 -3.27 -18.56 -12.54
C PRO A 224 -1.96 -17.85 -12.19
N ASN A 225 -2.01 -16.82 -11.33
CA ASN A 225 -0.86 -16.01 -10.96
C ASN A 225 -0.42 -16.22 -9.51
N LEU A 226 -0.93 -17.22 -8.79
CA LEU A 226 -0.55 -17.42 -7.40
C LEU A 226 0.92 -17.84 -7.30
N GLU A 227 1.73 -17.04 -6.60
CA GLU A 227 3.17 -17.26 -6.45
C GLU A 227 3.55 -17.68 -5.03
N SER A 228 2.86 -17.17 -4.00
CA SER A 228 3.17 -17.51 -2.62
C SER A 228 1.93 -17.74 -1.76
N LEU A 229 2.01 -18.75 -0.90
CA LEU A 229 0.95 -19.10 0.05
C LEU A 229 1.50 -19.21 1.47
N ALA A 230 0.94 -18.43 2.40
CA ALA A 230 1.17 -18.59 3.82
C ALA A 230 -0.08 -19.18 4.49
N ILE A 231 0.08 -20.33 5.15
CA ILE A 231 -0.97 -20.99 5.93
C ILE A 231 -0.72 -20.73 7.40
N SER A 232 -1.63 -20.00 8.04
CA SER A 232 -1.61 -19.85 9.49
C SER A 232 -2.42 -20.98 10.13
N ILE A 233 -1.88 -21.66 11.15
CA ILE A 233 -2.55 -22.72 11.90
C ILE A 233 -2.81 -22.31 13.36
N SER A 234 -3.89 -22.81 13.95
CA SER A 234 -4.26 -22.58 15.34
C SER A 234 -5.12 -23.73 15.88
N LYS A 235 -5.57 -23.62 17.14
CA LYS A 235 -6.54 -24.57 17.71
C LYS A 235 -7.83 -24.68 16.87
N SER A 236 -8.25 -23.59 16.23
CA SER A 236 -9.45 -23.56 15.38
C SER A 236 -9.27 -24.27 14.03
N THR A 237 -8.03 -24.59 13.65
CA THR A 237 -7.75 -25.39 12.45
C THR A 237 -8.32 -26.79 12.58
N TYR A 238 -8.28 -27.37 13.79
CA TYR A 238 -8.72 -28.74 14.06
C TYR A 238 -10.24 -28.88 14.29
N THR A 239 -11.02 -27.81 14.14
CA THR A 239 -12.48 -27.82 14.41
C THR A 239 -13.27 -28.58 13.35
N HIS A 240 -12.91 -28.44 12.08
CA HIS A 240 -13.65 -29.02 10.96
C HIS A 240 -12.82 -30.15 10.34
N LEU A 241 -13.39 -31.35 10.33
CA LEU A 241 -12.75 -32.54 9.79
C LEU A 241 -13.17 -32.77 8.33
N ASN A 242 -12.37 -33.49 7.58
CA ASN A 242 -12.78 -34.05 6.30
C ASN A 242 -13.69 -35.29 6.51
N GLU A 243 -14.29 -35.79 5.44
CA GLU A 243 -15.24 -36.92 5.49
C GLU A 243 -14.63 -38.15 6.17
N GLN A 244 -13.37 -38.47 5.86
CA GLN A 244 -12.65 -39.58 6.49
C GLN A 244 -12.44 -39.34 7.99
N GLY A 245 -12.05 -38.13 8.39
CA GLY A 245 -11.86 -37.77 9.79
C GLY A 245 -13.16 -37.83 10.59
N GLU A 246 -14.27 -37.38 10.01
CA GLU A 246 -15.60 -37.50 10.64
C GLU A 246 -16.01 -38.97 10.80
N LEU A 247 -15.83 -39.79 9.77
CA LEU A 247 -16.11 -41.22 9.81
C LEU A 247 -15.29 -41.89 10.91
N MET A 248 -13.97 -41.70 10.91
CA MET A 248 -13.07 -42.34 11.87
C MET A 248 -13.32 -41.87 13.31
N ARG A 249 -13.70 -40.61 13.52
CA ARG A 249 -14.09 -40.10 14.85
C ARG A 249 -15.28 -40.85 15.44
N ASN A 250 -16.20 -41.34 14.61
CA ASN A 250 -17.39 -42.06 15.07
C ASN A 250 -17.07 -43.50 15.52
N PHE A 251 -16.02 -44.11 14.99
CA PHE A 251 -15.66 -45.51 15.31
C PHE A 251 -14.43 -45.64 16.24
N PHE A 252 -13.53 -44.66 16.26
CA PHE A 252 -12.25 -44.70 16.99
C PHE A 252 -12.08 -43.51 17.95
N HIS A 253 -12.99 -43.35 18.90
CA HIS A 253 -13.02 -42.21 19.82
C HIS A 253 -11.71 -41.96 20.59
N ILE A 254 -11.03 -43.01 21.04
CA ILE A 254 -9.78 -42.89 21.82
C ILE A 254 -8.65 -42.34 20.93
N SER A 255 -8.51 -42.88 19.72
CA SER A 255 -7.51 -42.45 18.74
C SER A 255 -7.77 -41.02 18.23
N PHE A 256 -9.03 -40.58 18.22
CA PHE A 256 -9.45 -39.24 17.81
C PHE A 256 -9.45 -38.18 18.91
N ARG A 257 -8.98 -38.52 20.13
CA ARG A 257 -8.82 -37.54 21.21
C ARG A 257 -7.87 -36.40 20.79
N ASN A 258 -6.89 -36.70 19.94
CA ASN A 258 -6.01 -35.73 19.31
C ASN A 258 -6.20 -35.79 17.79
N THR A 259 -6.93 -34.82 17.23
CA THR A 259 -7.12 -34.68 15.78
C THR A 259 -5.79 -34.42 15.08
N ARG A 260 -5.50 -35.17 14.01
CA ARG A 260 -4.30 -34.99 13.19
C ARG A 260 -4.58 -33.98 12.07
N LEU A 261 -3.54 -33.28 11.62
CA LEU A 261 -3.65 -32.31 10.51
C LEU A 261 -4.20 -32.92 9.20
N MET A 262 -3.93 -34.20 8.94
CA MET A 262 -4.39 -34.90 7.73
C MET A 262 -5.91 -35.13 7.71
N ASP A 263 -6.54 -35.15 8.88
CA ASP A 263 -7.99 -35.37 9.02
C ASP A 263 -8.78 -34.05 8.93
N ILE A 264 -8.10 -32.91 8.68
CA ILE A 264 -8.70 -31.58 8.68
C ILE A 264 -9.29 -31.25 7.31
N LEU A 265 -10.45 -30.59 7.33
CA LEU A 265 -11.13 -30.13 6.11
C LEU A 265 -10.23 -29.22 5.27
N GLY A 266 -10.09 -29.54 3.99
CA GLY A 266 -9.25 -28.78 3.06
C GLY A 266 -7.81 -29.27 2.94
N PHE A 267 -7.39 -30.30 3.69
CA PHE A 267 -6.02 -30.81 3.60
C PHE A 267 -5.68 -31.32 2.20
N GLU A 268 -6.54 -32.15 1.61
CA GLU A 268 -6.33 -32.70 0.25
C GLU A 268 -6.35 -31.60 -0.82
N GLU A 269 -7.29 -30.67 -0.71
CA GLU A 269 -7.40 -29.53 -1.60
C GLU A 269 -6.19 -28.60 -1.54
N LEU A 270 -5.65 -28.38 -0.34
CA LEU A 270 -4.41 -27.64 -0.14
C LEU A 270 -3.23 -28.37 -0.81
N LEU A 271 -3.19 -29.69 -0.69
CA LEU A 271 -2.22 -30.55 -1.36
C LEU A 271 -2.45 -30.68 -2.87
N ALA A 272 -3.52 -30.12 -3.44
CA ALA A 272 -3.74 -30.08 -4.89
C ALA A 272 -3.12 -28.83 -5.54
N ILE A 273 -2.72 -27.82 -4.75
CA ILE A 273 -2.10 -26.59 -5.27
C ILE A 273 -0.70 -26.88 -5.81
N ARG A 274 -0.33 -26.31 -6.97
CA ARG A 274 0.97 -26.53 -7.63
C ARG A 274 1.55 -25.23 -8.15
N GLY A 275 2.86 -25.23 -8.43
CA GLY A 275 3.54 -24.14 -9.13
C GLY A 275 3.84 -22.91 -8.27
N LEU A 276 3.80 -23.02 -6.94
CA LEU A 276 4.13 -21.91 -6.04
C LEU A 276 5.65 -21.70 -5.98
N LYS A 277 6.07 -20.44 -5.88
CA LYS A 277 7.48 -20.07 -5.63
C LYS A 277 7.85 -20.21 -4.17
N SER A 278 6.91 -19.94 -3.26
CA SER A 278 7.15 -20.07 -1.83
C SER A 278 5.89 -20.48 -1.06
N VAL A 279 6.11 -21.30 -0.03
CA VAL A 279 5.07 -21.70 0.91
C VAL A 279 5.57 -21.57 2.34
N HIS A 280 4.74 -21.02 3.21
CA HIS A 280 5.06 -20.84 4.63
C HIS A 280 3.93 -21.37 5.50
N VAL A 281 4.28 -21.99 6.62
CA VAL A 281 3.31 -22.39 7.66
C VAL A 281 3.67 -21.68 8.95
N LEU A 282 2.72 -20.94 9.49
CA LEU A 282 2.89 -20.06 10.65
C LEU A 282 1.91 -20.45 11.74
N HIS A 283 2.26 -20.22 13.01
CA HIS A 283 1.25 -20.19 14.06
C HIS A 283 0.51 -18.86 14.03
N ALA A 284 -0.82 -18.90 14.01
CA ALA A 284 -1.64 -17.68 13.92
C ALA A 284 -1.48 -16.76 15.16
N GLN A 285 -1.13 -17.34 16.31
CA GLN A 285 -0.67 -16.62 17.51
C GLN A 285 0.59 -17.33 18.03
N PRO A 286 1.79 -16.88 17.64
CA PRO A 286 3.01 -17.41 18.22
C PRO A 286 3.03 -17.02 19.70
N LYS A 287 2.79 -17.98 20.59
CA LYS A 287 2.96 -17.78 22.03
C LYS A 287 4.41 -18.13 22.38
N SER A 288 4.97 -17.43 23.35
CA SER A 288 6.29 -17.75 23.91
C SER A 288 6.41 -19.21 24.38
N ASN A 289 5.28 -19.84 24.72
CA ASN A 289 5.21 -21.22 25.22
C ASN A 289 4.45 -22.14 24.24
N THR A 290 4.72 -22.05 22.94
CA THR A 290 4.19 -23.03 21.97
C THR A 290 4.81 -24.39 22.28
N SER A 291 3.99 -25.45 22.39
CA SER A 291 4.51 -26.78 22.74
C SER A 291 5.42 -27.31 21.62
N PHE A 292 6.46 -28.06 22.01
CA PHE A 292 7.37 -28.69 21.05
C PHE A 292 6.62 -29.55 20.02
N ALA A 293 5.60 -30.29 20.47
CA ALA A 293 4.76 -31.09 19.57
C ALA A 293 4.02 -30.25 18.52
N ALA A 294 3.47 -29.08 18.90
CA ALA A 294 2.78 -28.19 17.96
C ALA A 294 3.75 -27.57 16.94
N GLU A 295 4.97 -27.26 17.37
CA GLU A 295 6.02 -26.75 16.47
C GLU A 295 6.52 -27.84 15.51
N MET A 296 6.63 -29.09 15.97
CA MET A 296 6.95 -30.24 15.10
C MET A 296 5.86 -30.50 14.06
N GLU A 297 4.57 -30.41 14.43
CA GLU A 297 3.47 -30.49 13.46
C GLU A 297 3.53 -29.35 12.43
N ARG A 298 3.78 -28.11 12.88
CA ARG A 298 3.96 -26.95 11.99
C ARG A 298 5.12 -27.15 11.03
N ALA A 299 6.27 -27.61 11.53
CA ALA A 299 7.47 -27.86 10.74
C ALA A 299 7.26 -29.01 9.74
N GLY A 300 6.61 -30.09 10.16
CA GLY A 300 6.23 -31.20 9.30
C GLY A 300 5.30 -30.77 8.17
N LEU A 301 4.28 -29.98 8.48
CA LEU A 301 3.38 -29.39 7.48
C LEU A 301 4.14 -28.44 6.55
N ALA A 302 5.03 -27.60 7.07
CA ALA A 302 5.84 -26.70 6.24
C ALA A 302 6.71 -27.47 5.25
N SER A 303 7.36 -28.55 5.70
CA SER A 303 8.18 -29.41 4.86
C SER A 303 7.35 -30.09 3.77
N LEU A 304 6.21 -30.68 4.15
CA LEU A 304 5.28 -31.33 3.21
C LEU A 304 4.77 -30.36 2.15
N LEU A 305 4.27 -29.19 2.57
CA LEU A 305 3.71 -28.21 1.64
C LEU A 305 4.78 -27.60 0.74
N SER A 306 5.96 -27.30 1.29
CA SER A 306 7.09 -26.83 0.47
C SER A 306 7.45 -27.87 -0.58
N SER A 307 7.60 -29.14 -0.19
CA SER A 307 7.91 -30.24 -1.10
C SER A 307 6.82 -30.47 -2.16
N LYS A 308 5.53 -30.39 -1.82
CA LYS A 308 4.46 -30.73 -2.78
C LYS A 308 4.00 -29.56 -3.66
N LEU A 309 4.00 -28.33 -3.14
CA LEU A 309 3.40 -27.19 -3.82
C LEU A 309 4.43 -26.39 -4.66
N THR A 310 5.72 -26.50 -4.34
CA THR A 310 6.79 -25.74 -5.05
C THR A 310 7.49 -26.51 -6.16
N LEU A 311 7.21 -27.81 -6.31
CA LEU A 311 7.76 -28.60 -7.41
C LEU A 311 7.33 -28.02 -8.75
N SER A 312 8.32 -27.79 -9.61
CA SER A 312 8.13 -27.38 -10.98
C SER A 312 7.53 -28.55 -11.78
N ILE A 313 6.55 -28.24 -12.64
CA ILE A 313 5.82 -29.20 -13.49
C ILE A 313 6.78 -30.05 -14.36
N THR A 314 8.04 -29.65 -14.51
CA THR A 314 9.11 -30.33 -15.24
C THR A 314 9.67 -31.60 -14.56
N GLN A 315 9.24 -31.99 -13.35
CA GLN A 315 9.79 -33.17 -12.64
C GLN A 315 8.80 -34.32 -12.42
N LEU A 316 7.66 -34.32 -13.12
CA LEU A 316 6.65 -35.40 -13.06
C LEU A 316 6.56 -36.23 -14.35
N GLY A 317 7.58 -36.16 -15.21
CA GLY A 317 7.75 -37.08 -16.33
C GLY A 317 8.75 -38.16 -15.94
N ASP A 318 8.27 -39.18 -15.24
CA ASP A 318 8.76 -40.57 -15.25
C ASP A 318 7.62 -41.48 -14.75
#